data_AF-A0A1J0R8R0-F1
#
_entry.id   AF-A0A1J0R8R0-F1
#
_cell.length_a   1.000
_cell.length_b   1.000
_cell.length_c   1.000
_cell.angle_alpha   90.00
_cell.angle_beta   90.00
_cell.angle_gamma   90.00
#
_symmetry.space_group_name_H-M   'P 1'
#
loop_
_entity.id
_entity.type
_entity.pdbx_description
1 polymer ?
#
loop_
_entity_poly.entity_id
_entity_poly.type
_entity_poly.pdbx_seq_one_letter_code
_entity_poly.pdbx_strand_id
1 'polypeptide(L)'
;MAEIKKLKLEEANPNQLTQIRTELKKLAAAAKNRMAEWQALQDKLSKPAGNLGETLKDIAYGNKQQTRSSVLVANSFDGGAEAYATVCGGATTGNKLTTVAGTIACLCNKAAANDEAAVCGRSAKLSTSQWTVASAPSNDVIREPLKFCNKYSPKELTSAALYNVLTAISRHIKVSDSDGILGALHTGSCGGAKTDGICIKLTGWAADGHADITKLQWAQKLKTLADELRQREEAANEAKQVDREIKKLHAEAMLVRENTRHIQETAQIRGDGKQTPSSSSKETSAGCNNHTKKTVEECKTLGCDYDVENKK
;
A
#
# COMPACT_ATOMS: atom_id res chain seq x y z
N MET A 1 -32.55 -9.30 0.39
CA MET A 1 -33.99 -8.98 0.59
C MET A 1 -34.36 -8.62 2.04
N ALA A 2 -33.77 -9.24 3.07
CA ALA A 2 -34.10 -8.92 4.48
C ALA A 2 -33.78 -7.46 4.89
N GLU A 3 -32.66 -6.90 4.43
CA GLU A 3 -32.28 -5.50 4.67
C GLU A 3 -33.27 -4.51 4.04
N ILE A 4 -33.68 -4.75 2.79
CA ILE A 4 -34.64 -3.89 2.07
C ILE A 4 -36.02 -3.88 2.77
N LYS A 5 -36.44 -4.97 3.41
CA LYS A 5 -37.68 -4.99 4.21
C LYS A 5 -37.64 -4.00 5.39
N LYS A 6 -36.47 -3.66 5.93
CA LYS A 6 -36.33 -2.65 7.00
C LYS A 6 -36.73 -1.25 6.52
N LEU A 7 -36.67 -1.01 5.22
CA LEU A 7 -37.13 0.24 4.63
C LEU A 7 -38.65 0.37 4.60
N LYS A 8 -39.47 -0.64 5.00
CA LYS A 8 -40.94 -0.52 5.11
C LYS A 8 -41.61 0.22 3.94
N LEU A 9 -41.22 -0.12 2.72
CA LEU A 9 -41.62 0.60 1.50
C LEU A 9 -43.12 0.44 1.22
N GLU A 10 -43.73 -0.62 1.74
CA GLU A 10 -45.18 -0.86 1.72
C GLU A 10 -45.99 0.22 2.47
N GLU A 11 -45.37 0.96 3.39
CA GLU A 11 -46.01 2.06 4.14
C GLU A 11 -45.89 3.42 3.43
N ALA A 12 -45.27 3.50 2.25
CA ALA A 12 -44.99 4.76 1.54
C ALA A 12 -46.04 5.07 0.45
N ASN A 13 -46.40 6.35 0.31
CA ASN A 13 -47.33 6.82 -0.74
C ASN A 13 -46.67 6.85 -2.14
N PRO A 14 -47.42 7.00 -3.25
CA PRO A 14 -46.87 6.96 -4.60
C PRO A 14 -45.79 8.01 -4.91
N ASN A 15 -45.94 9.23 -4.38
CA ASN A 15 -44.95 10.30 -4.54
C ASN A 15 -43.66 9.99 -3.79
N GLN A 16 -43.78 9.52 -2.54
CA GLN A 16 -42.66 9.03 -1.72
C GLN A 16 -41.93 7.88 -2.43
N LEU A 17 -42.65 6.89 -2.93
CA LEU A 17 -42.05 5.76 -3.67
C LEU A 17 -41.29 6.21 -4.91
N THR A 18 -41.78 7.22 -5.61
CA THR A 18 -41.09 7.79 -6.78
C THR A 18 -39.77 8.44 -6.36
N GLN A 19 -39.77 9.26 -5.31
CA GLN A 19 -38.55 9.89 -4.81
C GLN A 19 -37.56 8.88 -4.24
N ILE A 20 -38.04 7.92 -3.42
CA ILE A 20 -37.23 6.86 -2.83
C ILE A 20 -36.51 6.09 -3.95
N ARG A 21 -37.20 5.71 -5.02
CA ARG A 21 -36.59 5.02 -6.16
C ARG A 21 -35.51 5.85 -6.83
N THR A 22 -35.75 7.15 -7.01
CA THR A 22 -34.77 8.07 -7.63
C THR A 22 -33.51 8.19 -6.77
N GLU A 23 -33.66 8.43 -5.46
CA GLU A 23 -32.52 8.54 -4.54
C GLU A 23 -31.75 7.22 -4.40
N LEU A 24 -32.46 6.08 -4.26
CA LEU A 24 -31.82 4.78 -4.21
C LEU A 24 -31.05 4.46 -5.50
N LYS A 25 -31.59 4.81 -6.68
CA LYS A 25 -30.87 4.66 -7.95
C LYS A 25 -29.58 5.50 -7.98
N LYS A 26 -29.64 6.74 -7.50
CA LYS A 26 -28.47 7.63 -7.42
C LYS A 26 -27.40 7.08 -6.49
N LEU A 27 -27.79 6.66 -5.29
CA LEU A 27 -26.88 6.06 -4.30
C LEU A 27 -26.29 4.74 -4.79
N ALA A 28 -27.10 3.89 -5.45
CA ALA A 28 -26.63 2.64 -6.04
C ALA A 28 -25.63 2.88 -7.18
N ALA A 29 -25.86 3.90 -8.02
CA ALA A 29 -24.91 4.29 -9.07
C ALA A 29 -23.57 4.77 -8.47
N ALA A 30 -23.63 5.61 -7.43
CA ALA A 30 -22.43 6.06 -6.72
C ALA A 30 -21.68 4.88 -6.07
N ALA A 31 -22.40 3.96 -5.42
CA ALA A 31 -21.81 2.78 -4.79
C ALA A 31 -21.16 1.85 -5.83
N LYS A 32 -21.80 1.66 -6.99
CA LYS A 32 -21.23 0.89 -8.10
C LYS A 32 -19.91 1.49 -8.59
N ASN A 33 -19.81 2.81 -8.70
CA ASN A 33 -18.57 3.48 -9.08
C ASN A 33 -17.46 3.23 -8.04
N ARG A 34 -17.78 3.34 -6.75
CA ARG A 34 -16.83 3.02 -5.66
C ARG A 34 -16.41 1.56 -5.64
N MET A 35 -17.33 0.64 -5.91
CA MET A 35 -16.98 -0.78 -6.05
C MET A 35 -16.02 -1.02 -7.23
N ALA A 36 -16.18 -0.30 -8.34
CA ALA A 36 -15.26 -0.38 -9.47
C ALA A 36 -13.87 0.18 -9.11
N GLU A 37 -13.80 1.29 -8.37
CA GLU A 37 -12.53 1.83 -7.82
C GLU A 37 -11.84 0.79 -6.91
N TRP A 38 -12.59 0.16 -6.00
CA TRP A 38 -12.06 -0.90 -5.14
C TRP A 38 -11.56 -2.10 -5.95
N GLN A 39 -12.29 -2.52 -6.97
CA GLN A 39 -11.89 -3.61 -7.87
C GLN A 39 -10.58 -3.29 -8.60
N ALA A 40 -10.38 -2.04 -9.03
CA ALA A 40 -9.14 -1.60 -9.67
C ALA A 40 -7.90 -1.71 -8.73
N LEU A 41 -8.10 -1.73 -7.41
CA LEU A 41 -7.02 -1.90 -6.42
C LEU A 41 -6.62 -3.37 -6.20
N GLN A 42 -7.41 -4.34 -6.65
CA GLN A 42 -7.19 -5.77 -6.33
C GLN A 42 -5.82 -6.28 -6.77
N ASP A 43 -5.33 -5.88 -7.95
CA ASP A 43 -3.98 -6.26 -8.41
C ASP A 43 -2.90 -5.82 -7.42
N LYS A 44 -2.91 -4.54 -7.04
CA LYS A 44 -1.94 -3.98 -6.09
C LYS A 44 -2.07 -4.61 -4.70
N LEU A 45 -3.30 -4.88 -4.25
CA LEU A 45 -3.56 -5.55 -2.97
C LEU A 45 -3.07 -6.99 -2.94
N SER A 46 -2.96 -7.65 -4.10
CA SER A 46 -2.47 -9.02 -4.22
C SER A 46 -0.94 -9.16 -4.21
N LYS A 47 -0.21 -8.04 -4.31
CA LYS A 47 1.26 -8.02 -4.31
C LYS A 47 1.84 -7.95 -2.89
N PRO A 48 3.12 -8.30 -2.68
CA PRO A 48 3.89 -9.22 -3.51
C PRO A 48 3.19 -10.59 -3.55
N ALA A 49 3.24 -11.26 -4.70
CA ALA A 49 2.61 -12.56 -4.87
C ALA A 49 3.39 -13.67 -4.14
N GLY A 50 2.70 -14.74 -3.77
CA GLY A 50 3.32 -15.93 -3.18
C GLY A 50 3.71 -15.78 -1.71
N ASN A 51 4.61 -16.63 -1.25
CA ASN A 51 5.02 -16.69 0.15
C ASN A 51 6.21 -15.76 0.40
N LEU A 52 5.98 -14.67 1.13
CA LEU A 52 7.01 -13.70 1.53
C LEU A 52 8.23 -14.35 2.22
N GLY A 53 8.00 -15.37 3.04
CA GLY A 53 9.06 -16.12 3.70
C GLY A 53 9.92 -16.92 2.71
N GLU A 54 9.31 -17.52 1.68
CA GLU A 54 10.03 -18.18 0.59
C GLU A 54 10.84 -17.17 -0.23
N THR A 55 10.26 -16.01 -0.56
CA THR A 55 10.95 -14.93 -1.28
C THR A 55 12.15 -14.40 -0.50
N LEU A 56 11.99 -14.14 0.80
CA LEU A 56 13.10 -13.70 1.64
C LEU A 56 14.18 -14.77 1.79
N LYS A 57 13.81 -16.06 1.86
CA LYS A 57 14.79 -17.16 1.86
C LYS A 57 15.52 -17.26 0.53
N ASP A 58 14.85 -17.06 -0.61
CA ASP A 58 15.50 -17.01 -1.91
C ASP A 58 16.52 -15.88 -1.99
N ILE A 59 16.15 -14.67 -1.56
CA ILE A 59 17.06 -13.52 -1.52
C ILE A 59 18.25 -13.80 -0.59
N ALA A 60 17.98 -14.39 0.58
CA ALA A 60 19.00 -14.63 1.59
C ALA A 60 19.96 -15.77 1.21
N TYR A 61 19.45 -16.87 0.67
CA TYR A 61 20.15 -18.14 0.53
C TYR A 61 20.22 -18.66 -0.91
N GLY A 62 19.62 -17.97 -1.89
CA GLY A 62 19.53 -18.41 -3.28
C GLY A 62 18.61 -19.62 -3.49
N ASN A 63 17.82 -19.96 -2.47
CA ASN A 63 16.90 -21.08 -2.49
C ASN A 63 15.86 -20.95 -1.38
N LYS A 64 14.58 -21.13 -1.73
CA LYS A 64 13.43 -20.94 -0.83
C LYS A 64 13.29 -22.00 0.28
N GLN A 65 13.92 -23.16 0.14
CA GLN A 65 13.92 -24.22 1.17
C GLN A 65 15.10 -24.12 2.12
N GLN A 66 16.18 -23.45 1.71
CA GLN A 66 17.39 -23.35 2.51
C GLN A 66 17.21 -22.47 3.75
N THR A 67 18.07 -22.73 4.72
CA THR A 67 18.16 -22.05 6.01
C THR A 67 19.63 -21.75 6.32
N ARG A 68 19.88 -20.99 7.40
CA ARG A 68 21.24 -20.70 7.89
C ARG A 68 22.10 -21.96 8.06
N SER A 69 21.51 -23.09 8.47
CA SER A 69 22.23 -24.34 8.72
C SER A 69 22.35 -25.26 7.53
N SER A 70 21.56 -25.04 6.46
CA SER A 70 21.49 -25.96 5.32
C SER A 70 22.01 -25.37 4.02
N VAL A 71 22.09 -24.03 3.90
CA VAL A 71 22.54 -23.33 2.70
C VAL A 71 23.83 -23.92 2.15
N LEU A 72 23.88 -24.08 0.83
CA LEU A 72 25.05 -24.60 0.13
C LEU A 72 25.80 -23.47 -0.57
N VAL A 73 27.10 -23.66 -0.75
CA VAL A 73 27.95 -22.77 -1.55
C VAL A 73 27.39 -22.55 -2.95
N ALA A 74 26.90 -23.61 -3.59
CA ALA A 74 26.30 -23.53 -4.93
C ALA A 74 25.01 -22.68 -4.99
N ASN A 75 24.33 -22.43 -3.85
CA ASN A 75 23.20 -21.51 -3.82
C ASN A 75 23.63 -20.05 -3.65
N SER A 76 24.83 -19.82 -3.11
CA SER A 76 25.27 -18.48 -2.72
C SER A 76 25.90 -17.69 -3.86
N PHE A 77 26.39 -18.39 -4.89
CA PHE A 77 27.11 -17.84 -6.03
C PHE A 77 26.59 -18.38 -7.37
N ASP A 78 26.38 -17.49 -8.34
CA ASP A 78 25.92 -17.87 -9.68
C ASP A 78 26.99 -18.67 -10.45
N GLY A 79 26.55 -19.70 -11.17
CA GLY A 79 27.44 -20.64 -11.84
C GLY A 79 28.39 -21.41 -10.91
N GLY A 80 28.15 -21.41 -9.59
CA GLY A 80 28.99 -22.05 -8.60
C GLY A 80 30.12 -21.17 -8.07
N ALA A 81 30.80 -21.65 -7.02
CA ALA A 81 31.84 -20.89 -6.35
C ALA A 81 33.23 -21.16 -6.89
N GLU A 82 34.09 -20.16 -6.72
CA GLU A 82 35.48 -20.14 -7.18
C GLU A 82 36.39 -19.55 -6.10
N ALA A 83 37.61 -19.20 -6.48
CA ALA A 83 38.52 -18.43 -5.65
C ALA A 83 37.84 -17.17 -5.07
N TYR A 84 38.23 -16.78 -3.86
CA TYR A 84 37.66 -15.65 -3.12
C TYR A 84 37.59 -14.38 -3.97
N ALA A 85 38.71 -14.02 -4.62
CA ALA A 85 38.80 -12.81 -5.44
C ALA A 85 37.85 -12.82 -6.66
N THR A 86 37.43 -13.99 -7.13
CA THR A 86 36.48 -14.11 -8.24
C THR A 86 35.03 -13.93 -7.78
N VAL A 87 34.67 -14.47 -6.62
CA VAL A 87 33.28 -14.44 -6.14
C VAL A 87 32.97 -13.24 -5.24
N CYS A 88 33.97 -12.74 -4.52
CA CYS A 88 33.90 -11.53 -3.70
C CYS A 88 34.47 -10.30 -4.44
N GLY A 89 35.11 -10.50 -5.58
CA GLY A 89 35.63 -9.43 -6.43
C GLY A 89 35.07 -9.48 -7.85
N GLY A 90 35.69 -8.72 -8.75
CA GLY A 90 35.43 -8.78 -10.19
C GLY A 90 34.53 -7.67 -10.72
N ALA A 91 34.16 -7.77 -12.01
CA ALA A 91 33.29 -6.80 -12.65
C ALA A 91 31.92 -6.77 -11.98
N THR A 92 31.34 -5.57 -11.86
CA THR A 92 29.96 -5.42 -11.39
C THR A 92 28.99 -6.22 -12.27
N THR A 93 29.16 -6.12 -13.59
CA THR A 93 28.39 -6.91 -14.56
C THR A 93 28.80 -8.38 -14.51
N GLY A 94 27.84 -9.27 -14.32
CA GLY A 94 28.09 -10.72 -14.27
C GLY A 94 28.75 -11.19 -12.97
N ASN A 95 28.77 -10.35 -11.92
CA ASN A 95 29.28 -10.76 -10.62
C ASN A 95 28.49 -11.97 -10.08
N LYS A 96 29.23 -12.94 -9.52
CA LYS A 96 28.66 -14.19 -9.02
C LYS A 96 27.96 -14.06 -7.68
N LEU A 97 28.10 -12.96 -6.95
CA LEU A 97 27.54 -12.78 -5.61
C LEU A 97 26.04 -12.47 -5.67
N THR A 98 25.22 -13.51 -5.57
CA THR A 98 23.77 -13.37 -5.82
C THR A 98 22.90 -13.40 -4.57
N THR A 99 23.51 -13.59 -3.39
CA THR A 99 22.79 -13.81 -2.13
C THR A 99 23.35 -13.03 -0.95
N VAL A 100 22.52 -12.82 0.06
CA VAL A 100 22.95 -12.26 1.35
C VAL A 100 23.94 -13.19 2.06
N ALA A 101 23.73 -14.51 2.00
CA ALA A 101 24.61 -15.49 2.64
C ALA A 101 26.02 -15.47 2.04
N GLY A 102 26.13 -15.43 0.71
CA GLY A 102 27.43 -15.25 0.04
C GLY A 102 28.08 -13.92 0.41
N THR A 103 27.29 -12.84 0.49
CA THR A 103 27.77 -11.50 0.89
C THR A 103 28.37 -11.54 2.29
N ILE A 104 27.68 -12.15 3.25
CA ILE A 104 28.19 -12.32 4.62
C ILE A 104 29.46 -13.18 4.63
N ALA A 105 29.52 -14.25 3.82
CA ALA A 105 30.72 -15.08 3.74
C ALA A 105 31.93 -14.29 3.22
N CYS A 106 31.77 -13.48 2.17
CA CYS A 106 32.83 -12.61 1.67
C CYS A 106 33.31 -11.62 2.74
N LEU A 107 32.41 -11.06 3.54
CA LEU A 107 32.73 -10.02 4.52
C LEU A 107 33.25 -10.55 5.86
N CYS A 108 32.90 -11.78 6.22
CA CYS A 108 33.16 -12.30 7.56
C CYS A 108 34.11 -13.50 7.59
N ASN A 109 34.26 -14.23 6.50
CA ASN A 109 35.08 -15.44 6.52
C ASN A 109 36.58 -15.14 6.55
N LYS A 110 37.36 -16.13 7.00
CA LYS A 110 38.80 -16.04 7.17
C LYS A 110 39.52 -16.92 6.15
N ALA A 111 40.61 -16.42 5.60
CA ALA A 111 41.50 -17.22 4.77
C ALA A 111 42.15 -18.37 5.58
N ALA A 112 42.54 -19.44 4.92
CA ALA A 112 43.31 -20.53 5.53
C ALA A 112 44.74 -20.10 5.94
N ALA A 113 45.31 -19.15 5.21
CA ALA A 113 46.61 -18.54 5.49
C ALA A 113 46.45 -17.03 5.67
N ASN A 114 47.28 -16.43 6.54
CA ASN A 114 47.19 -14.99 6.89
C ASN A 114 45.76 -14.60 7.34
N ASP A 115 45.20 -15.41 8.24
CA ASP A 115 43.82 -15.30 8.68
C ASP A 115 43.58 -14.09 9.60
N GLU A 116 42.33 -13.61 9.61
CA GLU A 116 41.79 -12.76 10.65
C GLU A 116 40.44 -13.37 11.04
N ALA A 117 40.33 -13.89 12.26
CA ALA A 117 39.15 -14.63 12.68
C ALA A 117 38.03 -13.72 13.20
N ALA A 118 38.33 -12.48 13.59
CA ALA A 118 37.40 -11.56 14.21
C ALA A 118 36.92 -10.44 13.26
N VAL A 119 36.90 -10.71 11.95
CA VAL A 119 36.54 -9.71 10.91
C VAL A 119 35.19 -9.06 11.18
N CYS A 120 34.16 -9.86 11.46
CA CYS A 120 32.81 -9.39 11.75
C CYS A 120 32.57 -9.08 13.23
N GLY A 121 33.63 -8.92 14.01
CA GLY A 121 33.61 -8.52 15.41
C GLY A 121 34.20 -9.59 16.33
N ARG A 122 34.73 -9.14 17.47
CA ARG A 122 35.38 -10.02 18.46
C ARG A 122 34.42 -11.07 19.05
N SER A 123 33.15 -10.73 19.20
CA SER A 123 32.09 -11.65 19.65
C SER A 123 31.59 -12.60 18.56
N ALA A 124 31.97 -12.38 17.31
CA ALA A 124 31.63 -13.19 16.15
C ALA A 124 32.88 -13.83 15.53
N LYS A 125 33.82 -14.26 16.39
CA LYS A 125 35.09 -14.86 15.96
C LYS A 125 34.87 -16.24 15.35
N LEU A 126 35.34 -16.45 14.12
CA LEU A 126 35.25 -17.73 13.43
C LEU A 126 36.25 -18.74 14.01
N SER A 127 35.72 -19.90 14.39
CA SER A 127 36.45 -20.94 15.09
C SER A 127 36.87 -22.07 14.15
N THR A 128 36.04 -22.42 13.16
CA THR A 128 36.19 -23.70 12.42
C THR A 128 36.41 -23.57 10.92
N SER A 129 35.70 -22.68 10.25
CA SER A 129 35.74 -22.53 8.80
C SER A 129 36.94 -21.69 8.38
N GLN A 130 37.55 -22.12 7.28
CA GLN A 130 38.65 -21.45 6.62
C GLN A 130 38.41 -21.55 5.12
N TRP A 131 38.71 -20.47 4.41
CA TRP A 131 38.65 -20.44 2.96
C TRP A 131 40.06 -20.50 2.39
N THR A 132 40.38 -21.56 1.66
CA THR A 132 41.55 -21.57 0.76
C THR A 132 41.27 -20.61 -0.39
N VAL A 133 41.72 -19.36 -0.26
CA VAL A 133 41.29 -18.24 -1.13
C VAL A 133 41.50 -18.46 -2.63
N ALA A 134 42.42 -19.35 -3.02
CA ALA A 134 42.68 -19.75 -4.41
C ALA A 134 41.72 -20.85 -4.93
N SER A 135 40.73 -21.28 -4.16
CA SER A 135 39.83 -22.38 -4.51
C SER A 135 38.40 -22.12 -4.04
N ALA A 136 37.45 -22.88 -4.57
CA ALA A 136 36.07 -22.86 -4.12
C ALA A 136 35.98 -23.24 -2.62
N PRO A 137 35.16 -22.54 -1.83
CA PRO A 137 34.98 -22.84 -0.41
C PRO A 137 34.10 -24.07 -0.18
N SER A 138 34.18 -24.64 1.03
CA SER A 138 33.20 -25.61 1.52
C SER A 138 31.91 -24.91 2.00
N ASN A 139 30.84 -25.68 2.21
CA ASN A 139 29.58 -25.15 2.73
C ASN A 139 29.71 -24.44 4.10
N ASP A 140 30.68 -24.85 4.92
CA ASP A 140 30.85 -24.28 6.25
C ASP A 140 31.38 -22.84 6.22
N VAL A 141 32.06 -22.44 5.15
CA VAL A 141 32.47 -21.05 4.91
C VAL A 141 31.25 -20.13 4.79
N ILE A 142 30.14 -20.62 4.27
CA ILE A 142 28.88 -19.86 4.23
C ILE A 142 28.16 -19.93 5.58
N ARG A 143 28.09 -21.13 6.17
CA ARG A 143 27.20 -21.41 7.30
C ARG A 143 27.71 -20.86 8.63
N GLU A 144 29.01 -20.92 8.91
CA GLU A 144 29.53 -20.50 10.21
C GLU A 144 29.29 -19.01 10.50
N PRO A 145 29.59 -18.07 9.59
CA PRO A 145 29.27 -16.65 9.81
C PRO A 145 27.79 -16.39 10.14
N LEU A 146 26.88 -17.14 9.51
CA LEU A 146 25.43 -16.99 9.72
C LEU A 146 24.97 -17.39 11.12
N LYS A 147 25.76 -18.18 11.87
CA LYS A 147 25.45 -18.54 13.26
C LYS A 147 25.47 -17.33 14.19
N PHE A 148 26.23 -16.30 13.84
CA PHE A 148 26.35 -15.06 14.63
C PHE A 148 25.29 -14.02 14.29
N CYS A 149 24.53 -14.21 13.19
CA CYS A 149 23.42 -13.32 12.88
C CYS A 149 22.35 -13.39 13.97
N ASN A 150 21.93 -12.24 14.49
CA ASN A 150 20.89 -12.17 15.49
C ASN A 150 19.61 -12.91 15.03
N LYS A 151 18.89 -13.51 15.98
CA LYS A 151 17.55 -14.02 15.74
C LYS A 151 16.62 -12.82 15.73
N TYR A 152 16.07 -12.50 14.56
CA TYR A 152 15.14 -11.39 14.43
C TYR A 152 13.86 -11.70 15.21
N SER A 153 13.41 -10.76 16.04
CA SER A 153 12.08 -10.83 16.66
C SER A 153 11.01 -10.55 15.61
N PRO A 154 9.90 -11.31 15.56
CA PRO A 154 8.86 -11.08 14.57
C PRO A 154 8.35 -9.64 14.63
N LYS A 155 8.54 -8.91 13.53
CA LYS A 155 7.84 -7.66 13.25
C LYS A 155 7.16 -7.80 11.90
N GLU A 156 6.08 -7.07 11.70
CA GLU A 156 5.47 -6.91 10.39
C GLU A 156 6.51 -6.43 9.38
N LEU A 157 6.55 -7.08 8.22
CA LEU A 157 7.44 -6.70 7.14
C LEU A 157 6.81 -5.55 6.36
N THR A 158 7.49 -4.41 6.31
CA THR A 158 7.02 -3.22 5.59
C THR A 158 8.01 -2.80 4.51
N SER A 159 7.53 -2.06 3.50
CA SER A 159 8.39 -1.47 2.47
C SER A 159 9.47 -0.58 3.09
N ALA A 160 9.09 0.25 4.06
CA ALA A 160 10.00 1.14 4.79
C ALA A 160 11.12 0.38 5.51
N ALA A 161 10.80 -0.76 6.13
CA ALA A 161 11.83 -1.59 6.79
C ALA A 161 12.87 -2.11 5.78
N LEU A 162 12.43 -2.54 4.59
CA LEU A 162 13.33 -3.02 3.55
C LEU A 162 14.18 -1.90 2.93
N TYR A 163 13.60 -0.74 2.64
CA TYR A 163 14.37 0.42 2.17
C TYR A 163 15.40 0.89 3.20
N ASN A 164 15.06 0.85 4.49
CA ASN A 164 16.00 1.20 5.56
C ASN A 164 17.19 0.24 5.61
N VAL A 165 16.95 -1.08 5.43
CA VAL A 165 18.04 -2.07 5.35
C VAL A 165 18.95 -1.80 4.16
N LEU A 166 18.37 -1.60 2.96
CA LEU A 166 19.14 -1.28 1.75
C LEU A 166 19.98 0.00 1.95
N THR A 167 19.36 1.07 2.44
CA THR A 167 20.03 2.35 2.71
C THR A 167 21.16 2.21 3.73
N ALA A 168 20.93 1.46 4.81
CA ALA A 168 21.93 1.23 5.84
C ALA A 168 23.16 0.52 5.26
N ILE A 169 22.97 -0.51 4.45
CA ILE A 169 24.07 -1.24 3.81
C ILE A 169 24.77 -0.36 2.77
N SER A 170 24.03 0.41 1.95
CA SER A 170 24.60 1.30 0.95
C SER A 170 25.60 2.29 1.54
N ARG A 171 25.34 2.80 2.76
CA ARG A 171 26.23 3.73 3.46
C ARG A 171 27.59 3.13 3.84
N HIS A 172 27.72 1.81 3.84
CA HIS A 172 28.99 1.12 4.08
C HIS A 172 29.77 0.84 2.80
N ILE A 173 29.19 1.08 1.62
CA ILE A 173 29.88 0.92 0.34
C ILE A 173 30.67 2.20 0.07
N LYS A 174 31.99 2.04 -0.04
CA LYS A 174 32.91 3.11 -0.42
C LYS A 174 33.17 3.04 -1.93
N VAL A 175 33.31 4.18 -2.57
CA VAL A 175 33.78 4.25 -3.96
C VAL A 175 35.26 4.61 -3.94
N SER A 176 36.07 3.82 -4.64
CA SER A 176 37.48 4.10 -4.92
C SER A 176 37.65 4.08 -6.43
N ASP A 177 38.07 5.19 -7.01
CA ASP A 177 38.02 5.43 -8.46
C ASP A 177 36.58 5.24 -8.99
N SER A 178 36.33 4.14 -9.71
CA SER A 178 34.97 3.74 -10.13
C SER A 178 34.51 2.43 -9.49
N ASP A 179 35.30 1.84 -8.59
CA ASP A 179 35.01 0.56 -7.97
C ASP A 179 34.23 0.73 -6.67
N GLY A 180 33.27 -0.17 -6.44
CA GLY A 180 32.48 -0.23 -5.22
C GLY A 180 33.09 -1.21 -4.24
N ILE A 181 33.35 -0.77 -3.01
CA ILE A 181 34.05 -1.54 -1.99
C ILE A 181 33.21 -1.61 -0.71
N LEU A 182 32.87 -2.83 -0.29
CA LEU A 182 32.18 -3.10 0.97
C LEU A 182 33.07 -3.95 1.87
N GLY A 183 33.33 -3.52 3.11
CA GLY A 183 34.22 -4.23 4.04
C GLY A 183 35.59 -3.57 4.17
N ALA A 184 36.58 -4.36 4.63
CA ALA A 184 37.91 -3.87 4.96
C ALA A 184 38.90 -4.17 3.83
N LEU A 185 39.30 -3.13 3.09
CA LEU A 185 40.39 -3.19 2.13
C LEU A 185 41.71 -2.78 2.82
N HIS A 186 42.78 -3.55 2.62
CA HIS A 186 44.13 -3.21 3.11
C HIS A 186 45.06 -2.78 1.97
N THR A 187 45.24 -3.63 0.95
CA THR A 187 46.08 -3.35 -0.22
C THR A 187 45.38 -3.73 -1.53
N GLY A 188 44.86 -2.74 -2.26
CA GLY A 188 44.48 -2.80 -3.69
C GLY A 188 43.38 -3.78 -4.15
N SER A 189 43.19 -4.92 -3.48
CA SER A 189 42.31 -6.03 -3.87
C SER A 189 41.62 -6.66 -2.66
N CYS A 190 40.46 -7.28 -2.91
CA CYS A 190 39.77 -8.13 -1.94
C CYS A 190 40.23 -9.58 -2.14
N GLY A 191 41.36 -9.95 -1.52
CA GLY A 191 41.97 -11.28 -1.62
C GLY A 191 41.49 -12.27 -0.54
N GLY A 192 40.83 -11.79 0.51
CA GLY A 192 40.29 -12.61 1.61
C GLY A 192 41.29 -12.90 2.73
N ALA A 193 42.57 -12.59 2.53
CA ALA A 193 43.60 -12.60 3.58
C ALA A 193 43.70 -11.24 4.28
N LYS A 194 44.17 -11.24 5.54
CA LYS A 194 44.34 -9.99 6.33
C LYS A 194 45.31 -8.99 5.68
N THR A 195 46.26 -9.50 4.90
CA THR A 195 47.27 -8.71 4.19
C THR A 195 46.74 -8.05 2.93
N ASP A 196 45.60 -8.51 2.39
CA ASP A 196 45.00 -7.96 1.17
C ASP A 196 43.75 -7.15 1.52
N GLY A 197 42.73 -7.81 2.05
CA GLY A 197 41.43 -7.22 2.31
C GLY A 197 40.35 -8.29 2.37
N ILE A 198 39.48 -8.16 3.37
CA ILE A 198 38.31 -9.02 3.56
C ILE A 198 37.10 -8.13 3.26
N CYS A 199 36.72 -8.15 1.99
CA CYS A 199 35.82 -7.18 1.40
C CYS A 199 35.18 -7.74 0.13
N ILE A 200 34.18 -7.01 -0.35
CA ILE A 200 33.64 -7.15 -1.69
C ILE A 200 34.15 -5.98 -2.53
N LYS A 201 34.67 -6.25 -3.73
CA LYS A 201 35.12 -5.22 -4.68
C LYS A 201 34.47 -5.44 -6.04
N LEU A 202 33.60 -4.53 -6.45
CA LEU A 202 32.91 -4.59 -7.72
C LEU A 202 33.47 -3.52 -8.65
N THR A 203 34.17 -3.95 -9.70
CA THR A 203 34.82 -3.02 -10.61
C THR A 203 33.82 -2.33 -11.52
N GLY A 204 34.06 -1.04 -11.77
CA GLY A 204 33.16 -0.19 -12.56
C GLY A 204 31.77 0.05 -11.93
N TRP A 205 31.63 -0.19 -10.62
CA TRP A 205 30.39 0.01 -9.88
C TRP A 205 29.79 1.41 -10.07
N ALA A 206 30.62 2.45 -10.10
CA ALA A 206 30.21 3.84 -10.28
C ALA A 206 30.68 4.41 -11.63
N ALA A 207 31.03 3.57 -12.61
CA ALA A 207 31.57 4.01 -13.90
C ALA A 207 30.56 4.83 -14.73
N ASP A 208 29.26 4.63 -14.50
CA ASP A 208 28.15 5.39 -15.09
C ASP A 208 27.80 6.66 -14.29
N GLY A 209 28.59 7.01 -13.27
CA GLY A 209 28.32 8.13 -12.36
C GLY A 209 27.34 7.81 -11.24
N HIS A 210 26.83 6.58 -11.14
CA HIS A 210 25.82 6.19 -10.15
C HIS A 210 26.25 4.97 -9.32
N ALA A 211 26.52 5.18 -8.04
CA ALA A 211 26.71 4.10 -7.08
C ALA A 211 25.36 3.64 -6.51
N ASP A 212 24.88 2.46 -6.92
CA ASP A 212 23.60 1.91 -6.47
C ASP A 212 23.74 0.46 -6.00
N ILE A 213 23.34 0.19 -4.76
CA ILE A 213 23.33 -1.14 -4.14
C ILE A 213 22.56 -2.16 -4.97
N THR A 214 21.58 -1.75 -5.79
CA THR A 214 20.82 -2.65 -6.66
C THR A 214 21.66 -3.30 -7.76
N LYS A 215 22.91 -2.86 -7.97
CA LYS A 215 23.88 -3.56 -8.80
C LYS A 215 24.30 -4.91 -8.20
N LEU A 216 24.05 -5.14 -6.91
CA LEU A 216 24.04 -6.49 -6.30
C LEU A 216 22.67 -7.15 -6.51
N GLN A 217 22.66 -8.36 -7.07
CA GLN A 217 21.40 -9.03 -7.45
C GLN A 217 20.45 -9.27 -6.28
N TRP A 218 20.95 -9.66 -5.10
CA TRP A 218 20.11 -9.85 -3.92
C TRP A 218 19.46 -8.53 -3.46
N ALA A 219 20.17 -7.41 -3.59
CA ALA A 219 19.67 -6.10 -3.21
C ALA A 219 18.63 -5.58 -4.21
N GLN A 220 18.83 -5.86 -5.51
CA GLN A 220 17.81 -5.63 -6.54
C GLN A 220 16.52 -6.37 -6.22
N LYS A 221 16.60 -7.69 -5.96
CA LYS A 221 15.44 -8.51 -5.57
C LYS A 221 14.75 -7.96 -4.32
N LEU A 222 15.52 -7.55 -3.31
CA LEU A 222 14.98 -6.97 -2.08
C LEU A 222 14.30 -5.62 -2.32
N LYS A 223 14.84 -4.79 -3.22
CA LYS A 223 14.21 -3.53 -3.62
C LYS A 223 12.91 -3.77 -4.38
N THR A 224 12.87 -4.72 -5.30
CA THR A 224 11.63 -5.11 -5.99
C THR A 224 10.55 -5.52 -5.00
N LEU A 225 10.91 -6.34 -4.00
CA LEU A 225 10.00 -6.71 -2.93
C LEU A 225 9.51 -5.49 -2.12
N ALA A 226 10.40 -4.54 -1.81
CA ALA A 226 10.04 -3.30 -1.14
C ALA A 226 9.07 -2.44 -1.98
N ASP A 227 9.31 -2.32 -3.29
CA ASP A 227 8.46 -1.59 -4.22
C ASP A 227 7.06 -2.22 -4.30
N GLU A 228 6.96 -3.55 -4.34
CA GLU A 228 5.69 -4.28 -4.33
C GLU A 228 4.92 -4.13 -3.01
N LEU A 229 5.62 -4.20 -1.87
CA LEU A 229 5.03 -3.93 -0.56
C LEU A 229 4.50 -2.50 -0.48
N ARG A 230 5.23 -1.52 -1.01
CA ARG A 230 4.78 -0.12 -1.04
C ARG A 230 3.49 0.03 -1.85
N GLN A 231 3.40 -0.59 -3.02
CA GLN A 231 2.18 -0.58 -3.84
C GLN A 231 0.99 -1.16 -3.07
N ARG A 232 1.19 -2.27 -2.35
CA ARG A 232 0.13 -2.86 -1.51
C ARG A 232 -0.25 -1.97 -0.33
N GLU A 233 0.72 -1.40 0.36
CA GLU A 233 0.49 -0.51 1.51
C GLU A 233 -0.34 0.72 1.10
N GLU A 234 0.02 1.35 -0.02
CA GLU A 234 -0.71 2.47 -0.62
C GLU A 234 -2.14 2.06 -1.02
N ALA A 235 -2.27 0.95 -1.78
CA ALA A 235 -3.58 0.43 -2.20
C ALA A 235 -4.46 0.01 -1.03
N ALA A 236 -3.89 -0.53 0.05
CA ALA A 236 -4.63 -0.88 1.26
C ALA A 236 -5.16 0.36 1.99
N ASN A 237 -4.41 1.46 1.99
CA ASN A 237 -4.88 2.72 2.54
C ASN A 237 -6.03 3.32 1.71
N GLU A 238 -5.93 3.26 0.38
CA GLU A 238 -6.97 3.71 -0.54
C GLU A 238 -8.23 2.84 -0.45
N ALA A 239 -8.08 1.52 -0.45
CA ALA A 239 -9.20 0.58 -0.30
C ALA A 239 -9.95 0.82 1.01
N LYS A 240 -9.24 1.10 2.12
CA LYS A 240 -9.87 1.48 3.40
C LYS A 240 -10.71 2.74 3.30
N GLN A 241 -10.34 3.71 2.44
CA GLN A 241 -11.14 4.92 2.21
C GLN A 241 -12.39 4.59 1.39
N VAL A 242 -12.22 3.87 0.28
CA VAL A 242 -13.32 3.43 -0.58
C VAL A 242 -14.35 2.59 0.20
N ASP A 243 -13.89 1.68 1.06
CA ASP A 243 -14.75 0.87 1.94
C ASP A 243 -15.57 1.73 2.90
N ARG A 244 -15.01 2.83 3.42
CA ARG A 244 -15.74 3.78 4.27
C ARG A 244 -16.82 4.50 3.48
N GLU A 245 -16.54 4.91 2.25
CA GLU A 245 -17.52 5.56 1.38
C GLU A 245 -18.66 4.63 0.98
N ILE A 246 -18.36 3.39 0.62
CA ILE A 246 -19.39 2.37 0.32
C ILE A 246 -20.28 2.15 1.55
N LYS A 247 -19.70 2.04 2.75
CA LYS A 247 -20.47 1.91 4.01
C LYS A 247 -21.35 3.12 4.28
N LYS A 248 -20.86 4.33 3.98
CA LYS A 248 -21.63 5.57 4.11
C LYS A 248 -22.81 5.60 3.13
N LEU A 249 -22.58 5.28 1.86
CA LEU A 249 -23.63 5.19 0.83
C LEU A 249 -24.69 4.15 1.21
N HIS A 250 -24.26 3.02 1.76
CA HIS A 250 -25.18 2.01 2.30
C HIS A 250 -26.02 2.56 3.46
N ALA A 251 -25.41 3.24 4.43
CA ALA A 251 -26.14 3.84 5.54
C ALA A 251 -27.13 4.92 5.06
N GLU A 252 -26.72 5.78 4.12
CA GLU A 252 -27.60 6.78 3.49
C GLU A 252 -28.78 6.11 2.78
N ALA A 253 -28.53 5.04 2.02
CA ALA A 253 -29.58 4.27 1.35
C ALA A 253 -30.62 3.71 2.34
N MET A 254 -30.16 3.28 3.52
CA MET A 254 -31.03 2.78 4.58
C MET A 254 -31.86 3.87 5.27
N LEU A 255 -31.53 5.15 5.08
CA LEU A 255 -32.27 6.30 5.62
C LEU A 255 -33.20 6.98 4.60
N VAL A 256 -33.15 6.60 3.32
CA VAL A 256 -33.89 7.27 2.24
C VAL A 256 -35.39 7.36 2.52
N ARG A 257 -36.03 6.29 3.04
CA ARG A 257 -37.45 6.37 3.38
C ARG A 257 -37.73 7.46 4.40
N GLU A 258 -37.01 7.46 5.51
CA GLU A 258 -37.22 8.44 6.59
C GLU A 258 -37.07 9.86 6.05
N ASN A 259 -36.06 10.08 5.20
CA ASN A 259 -35.82 11.37 4.57
C ASN A 259 -36.96 11.80 3.62
N THR A 260 -37.77 10.88 3.09
CA THR A 260 -38.89 11.20 2.18
C THR A 260 -40.25 11.32 2.86
N ARG A 261 -40.37 11.10 4.18
CA ARG A 261 -41.67 11.08 4.88
C ARG A 261 -42.46 12.39 4.77
N HIS A 262 -41.78 13.51 4.60
CA HIS A 262 -42.38 14.84 4.47
C HIS A 262 -43.14 15.05 3.13
N ILE A 263 -42.96 14.16 2.15
CA ILE A 263 -43.60 14.29 0.83
C ILE A 263 -45.07 13.89 0.94
N GLN A 264 -45.95 14.89 0.86
CA GLN A 264 -47.41 14.70 0.83
C GLN A 264 -47.89 14.23 -0.55
N GLU A 265 -49.04 13.56 -0.56
CA GLU A 265 -49.72 13.15 -1.77
C GLU A 265 -50.39 14.38 -2.41
N THR A 266 -49.94 14.76 -3.60
CA THR A 266 -50.63 15.79 -4.39
C THR A 266 -51.96 15.19 -4.86
N ALA A 267 -53.07 15.76 -4.41
CA ALA A 267 -54.40 15.34 -4.84
C ALA A 267 -54.49 15.45 -6.37
N GLN A 268 -54.58 14.31 -7.06
CA GLN A 268 -54.93 14.29 -8.48
C GLN A 268 -56.37 14.77 -8.61
N ILE A 269 -56.55 16.01 -9.09
CA ILE A 269 -57.84 16.46 -9.60
C ILE A 269 -58.13 15.61 -10.85
N ARG A 270 -58.92 14.54 -10.69
CA ARG A 270 -59.59 13.89 -11.82
C ARG A 270 -60.60 14.88 -12.38
N GLY A 271 -60.26 15.50 -13.50
CA GLY A 271 -61.23 16.19 -14.34
C GLY A 271 -62.11 15.15 -15.02
N ASP A 272 -63.29 14.90 -14.46
CA ASP A 272 -64.43 14.43 -15.23
C ASP A 272 -65.49 15.53 -15.21
N GLY A 273 -65.72 16.09 -16.39
CA GLY A 273 -66.66 17.19 -16.59
C GLY A 273 -68.09 16.76 -16.31
N LYS A 274 -68.75 17.52 -15.44
CA LYS A 274 -70.15 17.87 -15.66
C LYS A 274 -70.46 19.20 -14.98
N GLN A 275 -70.60 20.22 -15.81
CA GLN A 275 -71.06 21.54 -15.45
C GLN A 275 -72.59 21.50 -15.31
N THR A 276 -73.12 21.90 -14.15
CA THR A 276 -74.33 22.73 -14.00
C THR A 276 -74.49 23.14 -12.52
N PRO A 277 -75.11 24.31 -12.24
CA PRO A 277 -74.56 25.26 -11.28
C PRO A 277 -75.36 25.33 -9.97
N SER A 278 -74.71 25.63 -8.85
CA SER A 278 -75.26 26.53 -7.82
C SER A 278 -74.25 26.78 -6.68
N SER A 279 -73.96 28.07 -6.49
CA SER A 279 -73.64 28.78 -5.23
C SER A 279 -72.78 28.11 -4.13
N SER A 280 -71.53 28.57 -4.03
CA SER A 280 -71.01 29.37 -2.90
C SER A 280 -69.49 29.21 -2.78
N SER A 281 -68.78 29.93 -3.64
CA SER A 281 -67.36 30.21 -3.46
C SER A 281 -67.22 31.18 -2.28
N LYS A 282 -66.50 30.80 -1.23
CA LYS A 282 -65.78 31.78 -0.40
C LYS A 282 -64.28 31.59 -0.66
N GLU A 283 -63.87 32.20 -1.77
CA GLU A 283 -62.48 32.57 -2.05
C GLU A 283 -62.08 33.69 -1.08
N THR A 284 -61.16 33.41 -0.17
CA THR A 284 -60.69 34.37 0.84
C THR A 284 -59.51 35.24 0.37
N SER A 285 -59.33 35.47 -0.93
CA SER A 285 -58.24 36.35 -1.42
C SER A 285 -58.64 37.40 -2.47
N ALA A 286 -59.91 37.46 -2.88
CA ALA A 286 -60.39 38.50 -3.80
C ALA A 286 -60.86 39.78 -3.09
N GLY A 287 -61.18 39.70 -1.79
CA GLY A 287 -61.83 40.79 -1.04
C GLY A 287 -60.91 41.97 -0.67
N CYS A 288 -59.63 41.73 -0.35
CA CYS A 288 -58.74 42.79 0.16
C CYS A 288 -58.22 43.74 -0.95
N ASN A 289 -58.18 43.30 -2.22
CA ASN A 289 -57.50 44.03 -3.29
C ASN A 289 -58.34 45.14 -3.97
N ASN A 290 -59.61 45.33 -3.57
CA ASN A 290 -60.43 46.44 -4.07
C ASN A 290 -60.24 47.69 -3.21
N HIS A 291 -59.50 48.67 -3.71
CA HIS A 291 -59.09 49.92 -3.05
C HIS A 291 -60.20 50.98 -2.84
N THR A 292 -61.42 50.57 -2.50
CA THR A 292 -62.45 51.49 -2.03
C THR A 292 -62.31 51.69 -0.52
N LYS A 293 -62.59 52.89 -0.01
CA LYS A 293 -62.38 53.27 1.40
C LYS A 293 -63.22 52.38 2.34
N LYS A 294 -62.62 51.34 2.91
CA LYS A 294 -63.31 50.43 3.84
C LYS A 294 -63.22 50.95 5.26
N THR A 295 -64.12 50.46 6.10
CA THR A 295 -64.10 50.68 7.55
C THR A 295 -63.29 49.58 8.25
N VAL A 296 -62.86 49.84 9.49
CA VAL A 296 -62.09 48.88 10.32
C VAL A 296 -62.85 47.56 10.47
N GLU A 297 -64.17 47.62 10.59
CA GLU A 297 -65.09 46.51 10.83
C GLU A 297 -65.21 45.61 9.59
N GLU A 298 -65.19 46.21 8.39
CA GLU A 298 -65.21 45.48 7.11
C GLU A 298 -63.89 44.73 6.88
N CYS A 299 -62.74 45.34 7.21
CA CYS A 299 -61.43 44.68 7.08
C CYS A 299 -61.27 43.52 8.08
N LYS A 300 -61.76 43.66 9.32
CA LYS A 300 -61.81 42.56 10.30
C LYS A 300 -62.62 41.36 9.82
N THR A 301 -63.76 41.61 9.17
CA THR A 301 -64.62 40.54 8.63
C THR A 301 -63.96 39.81 7.46
N LEU A 302 -63.11 40.51 6.71
CA LEU A 302 -62.37 39.97 5.57
C LEU A 302 -61.01 39.36 5.95
N GLY A 303 -60.53 39.55 7.18
CA GLY A 303 -59.21 39.10 7.63
C GLY A 303 -58.04 39.87 7.03
N CYS A 304 -58.25 41.14 6.64
CA CYS A 304 -57.21 42.04 6.13
C CYS A 304 -56.75 43.03 7.23
N ASP A 305 -55.50 43.49 7.17
CA ASP A 305 -55.00 44.59 8.02
C ASP A 305 -55.51 45.95 7.51
N TYR A 306 -55.95 46.82 8.42
CA TYR A 306 -56.52 48.14 8.08
C TYR A 306 -55.48 49.26 8.20
N ASP A 307 -55.32 50.07 7.15
CA ASP A 307 -54.49 51.27 7.15
C ASP A 307 -55.32 52.50 7.56
N VAL A 308 -55.05 52.98 8.78
CA VAL A 308 -55.75 54.10 9.41
C VAL A 308 -55.45 55.43 8.71
N GLU A 309 -54.24 55.62 8.16
CA GLU A 309 -53.84 56.87 7.51
C GLU A 309 -54.55 57.06 6.16
N ASN A 310 -54.71 55.96 5.41
CA ASN A 310 -55.29 55.98 4.06
C ASN A 310 -56.77 55.57 4.00
N LYS A 311 -57.34 55.14 5.13
CA LYS A 311 -58.71 54.62 5.29
C LYS A 311 -59.02 53.47 4.31
N LYS A 312 -58.12 52.48 4.24
CA LYS A 312 -58.21 51.34 3.32
C LYS A 312 -57.90 50.02 4.02
#